data_AF-A0AAN6DG37-F1
#
_entry.id   AF-A0AAN6DG37-F1
#
_cell.length_a   1.000
_cell.length_b   1.000
_cell.length_c   1.000
_cell.angle_alpha   90.00
_cell.angle_beta   90.00
_cell.angle_gamma   90.00
#
_symmetry.space_group_name_H-M   'P 1'
#
loop_
_entity.id
_entity.type
_entity.pdbx_description
1 polymer ?
#
loop_
_entity_poly.entity_id
_entity_poly.type
_entity_poly.pdbx_seq_one_letter_code
_entity_poly.pdbx_strand_id
1 'polypeptide(L)'
;MSSEEEQKAKRIKLEANQAQESTENPTNAEKPVRQGLPTMTVPQSTTLPVEPTPLRPAAGSEEWHTWRKKNHKEVEKRRRETINQGIKELQELLPTQDHNKSQILKRAVEYIKRLKENEDSNIEKWTLEKLITDQAVSELANSNEKLKAELEKTYREAEGWRRAYNSVQEELAELKKQLRK
;
A
#
# COMPACT_ATOMS: atom_id res chain seq x y z
N MET A 1 27.94 6.61 16.45
CA MET A 1 26.61 6.25 16.97
C MET A 1 25.45 6.82 16.15
N SER A 2 25.58 7.96 15.44
CA SER A 2 24.42 8.63 14.80
C SER A 2 24.08 8.23 13.36
N SER A 3 24.97 7.53 12.63
CA SER A 3 24.80 7.29 11.19
C SER A 3 23.99 6.02 10.86
N GLU A 4 24.11 4.98 11.69
CA GLU A 4 23.42 3.70 11.46
C GLU A 4 21.92 3.78 11.76
N GLU A 5 21.53 4.54 12.80
CA GLU A 5 20.11 4.77 13.12
C GLU A 5 19.41 5.58 12.03
N GLU A 6 20.10 6.56 11.45
CA GLU A 6 19.56 7.37 10.36
C GLU A 6 19.40 6.55 9.06
N GLN A 7 20.31 5.61 8.81
CA GLN A 7 20.21 4.66 7.69
C GLN A 7 19.08 3.65 7.90
N LYS A 8 18.86 3.19 9.15
CA LYS A 8 17.78 2.29 9.50
C LYS A 8 16.41 2.96 9.35
N ALA A 9 16.28 4.23 9.77
CA ALA A 9 15.08 5.03 9.56
C ALA A 9 14.78 5.30 8.07
N LYS A 10 15.82 5.52 7.24
CA LYS A 10 15.67 5.68 5.79
C LYS A 10 15.23 4.38 5.10
N ARG A 11 15.72 3.22 5.56
CA ARG A 11 15.29 1.91 5.03
C ARG A 11 13.83 1.59 5.36
N ILE A 12 13.40 1.86 6.59
CA ILE A 12 12.01 1.62 7.01
C ILE A 12 11.03 2.49 6.21
N LYS A 13 11.39 3.76 5.94
CA LYS A 13 10.58 4.64 5.06
C LYS A 13 10.55 4.15 3.60
N LEU A 14 11.65 3.57 3.11
CA LEU A 14 11.73 3.05 1.75
C LEU A 14 10.87 1.78 1.57
N GLU A 15 10.91 0.86 2.53
CA GLU A 15 10.07 -0.36 2.51
C GLU A 15 8.58 -0.05 2.63
N ALA A 16 8.20 0.95 3.44
CA ALA A 16 6.80 1.37 3.59
C ALA A 16 6.21 1.93 2.28
N ASN A 17 6.98 2.70 1.51
CA ASN A 17 6.56 3.20 0.21
C ASN A 17 6.49 2.08 -0.86
N GLN A 18 7.41 1.11 -0.82
CA GLN A 18 7.49 0.05 -1.81
C GLN A 18 6.37 -1.00 -1.65
N ALA A 19 5.85 -1.17 -0.43
CA ALA A 19 4.70 -2.02 -0.16
C ALA A 19 3.36 -1.47 -0.69
N GLN A 20 3.28 -0.16 -1.01
CA GLN A 20 2.06 0.45 -1.57
C GLN A 20 1.94 0.33 -3.10
N GLU A 21 3.03 0.07 -3.83
CA GLU A 21 3.02 -0.06 -5.31
C GLU A 21 2.63 -1.46 -5.83
N SER A 22 2.38 -2.43 -4.95
CA SER A 22 2.21 -3.84 -5.35
C SER A 22 0.76 -4.28 -5.60
N THR A 23 -0.21 -3.37 -5.68
CA THR A 23 -1.62 -3.70 -5.99
C THR A 23 -2.14 -2.95 -7.22
N GLU A 24 -1.44 -3.06 -8.36
CA GLU A 24 -2.01 -2.75 -9.67
C GLU A 24 -1.73 -3.89 -10.65
N ASN A 25 -2.80 -4.56 -11.11
CA ASN A 25 -2.76 -5.61 -12.14
C ASN A 25 -2.49 -4.99 -13.52
N PRO A 26 -1.67 -5.62 -14.39
CA PRO A 26 -1.36 -5.08 -15.71
C PRO A 26 -2.27 -5.67 -16.79
N THR A 27 -3.10 -4.85 -17.42
CA THR A 27 -3.74 -5.20 -18.71
C THR A 27 -2.93 -4.67 -19.89
N ASN A 28 -2.22 -5.60 -20.52
CA ASN A 28 -1.96 -5.76 -21.95
C ASN A 28 -1.69 -4.51 -22.81
N ALA A 29 -0.42 -4.32 -23.21
CA ALA A 29 -0.02 -3.42 -24.30
C ALA A 29 0.91 -4.16 -25.27
N GLU A 30 0.35 -4.65 -26.38
CA GLU A 30 1.11 -5.10 -27.54
C GLU A 30 1.68 -3.91 -28.33
N LYS A 31 2.96 -4.00 -28.70
CA LYS A 31 3.65 -3.10 -29.63
C LYS A 31 3.49 -3.61 -31.07
N PRO A 32 3.59 -2.72 -32.07
CA PRO A 32 4.40 -3.05 -33.24
C PRO A 32 5.37 -1.90 -33.60
N VAL A 33 6.68 -2.18 -33.71
CA VAL A 33 7.44 -2.48 -34.95
C VAL A 33 7.49 -1.30 -35.94
N ARG A 34 8.68 -0.70 -36.05
CA ARG A 34 9.10 0.26 -37.09
C ARG A 34 9.45 -0.50 -38.37
N GLN A 35 8.98 -0.03 -39.53
CA GLN A 35 9.66 -0.19 -40.82
C GLN A 35 9.11 0.78 -41.88
N GLY A 36 10.02 1.41 -42.64
CA GLY A 36 9.80 1.93 -44.01
C GLY A 36 9.24 3.36 -44.15
N LEU A 37 10.01 4.25 -44.77
CA LEU A 37 9.50 5.47 -45.39
C LEU A 37 8.69 5.11 -46.66
N PRO A 38 7.55 5.77 -46.90
CA PRO A 38 7.16 6.13 -48.26
C PRO A 38 6.72 7.60 -48.41
N THR A 39 7.25 8.22 -49.46
CA THR A 39 6.71 9.25 -50.35
C THR A 39 5.53 10.12 -49.88
N MET A 40 5.77 11.44 -49.87
CA MET A 40 4.77 12.50 -49.75
C MET A 40 3.63 12.31 -50.78
N THR A 41 2.44 11.94 -50.29
CA THR A 41 1.20 12.02 -51.06
C THR A 41 0.30 13.01 -50.33
N VAL A 42 -0.08 14.08 -51.02
CA VAL A 42 -0.98 15.13 -50.51
C VAL A 42 -2.32 14.47 -50.12
N PRO A 43 -2.82 14.59 -48.88
CA PRO A 43 -4.12 14.03 -48.53
C PRO A 43 -5.23 14.83 -49.21
N GLN A 44 -5.94 14.17 -50.13
CA GLN A 44 -7.22 14.63 -50.66
C GLN A 44 -8.25 14.75 -49.53
N SER A 45 -9.07 15.81 -49.58
CA SER A 45 -10.21 16.03 -48.70
C SER A 45 -11.13 14.82 -48.67
N THR A 46 -11.12 14.08 -47.56
CA THR A 46 -12.10 13.03 -47.30
C THR A 46 -13.39 13.69 -46.80
N THR A 47 -14.41 13.75 -47.64
CA THR A 47 -15.77 14.15 -47.25
C THR A 47 -16.42 12.99 -46.51
N LEU A 48 -16.36 13.04 -45.18
CA LEU A 48 -17.14 12.16 -44.32
C LEU A 48 -18.64 12.49 -44.43
N PRO A 49 -19.56 11.51 -44.32
CA PRO A 49 -20.99 11.75 -44.24
C PRO A 49 -21.29 12.65 -43.04
N VAL A 50 -21.84 13.82 -43.31
CA VAL A 50 -22.31 14.77 -42.30
C VAL A 50 -23.52 14.14 -41.60
N GLU A 51 -23.30 13.54 -40.43
CA GLU A 51 -24.39 13.50 -39.44
C GLU A 51 -24.84 14.94 -39.18
N PRO A 52 -26.14 15.20 -39.03
CA PRO A 52 -26.67 16.55 -38.91
C PRO A 52 -26.25 17.15 -37.57
N THR A 53 -25.07 17.76 -37.56
CA THR A 53 -24.72 18.76 -36.55
C THR A 53 -25.76 19.87 -36.64
N PRO A 54 -26.33 20.34 -35.51
CA PRO A 54 -27.27 21.44 -35.55
C PRO A 54 -26.56 22.62 -36.21
N LEU A 55 -27.01 23.00 -37.40
CA LEU A 55 -26.44 24.06 -38.20
C LEU A 55 -26.34 25.30 -37.32
N ARG A 56 -25.11 25.75 -37.03
CA ARG A 56 -24.89 27.01 -36.34
C ARG A 56 -25.60 28.09 -37.18
N PRO A 57 -26.57 28.84 -36.62
CA PRO A 57 -27.34 29.80 -37.41
C PRO A 57 -26.42 30.85 -38.05
N ALA A 58 -26.87 31.52 -39.11
CA ALA A 58 -26.08 32.53 -39.80
C ALA A 58 -25.70 33.68 -38.84
N ALA A 59 -24.41 34.03 -38.76
CA ALA A 59 -23.90 35.06 -37.85
C ALA A 59 -24.59 36.41 -38.10
N GLY A 60 -25.15 37.01 -37.04
CA GLY A 60 -25.90 38.28 -37.11
C GLY A 60 -27.41 38.13 -37.31
N SER A 61 -27.93 36.91 -37.49
CA SER A 61 -29.38 36.65 -37.47
C SER A 61 -29.94 36.63 -36.04
N GLU A 62 -31.23 36.93 -35.87
CA GLU A 62 -31.94 36.84 -34.59
C GLU A 62 -31.88 35.41 -33.99
N GLU A 63 -31.87 34.41 -34.88
CA GLU A 63 -31.69 32.99 -34.54
C GLU A 63 -30.30 32.70 -33.98
N TRP A 64 -29.26 33.33 -34.51
CA TRP A 64 -27.89 33.22 -34.00
C TRP A 64 -27.74 33.82 -32.61
N HIS A 65 -28.34 34.99 -32.36
CA HIS A 65 -28.35 35.60 -31.04
C HIS A 65 -29.10 34.74 -30.02
N THR A 66 -30.23 34.15 -30.41
CA THR A 66 -31.01 33.25 -29.56
C THR A 66 -30.29 31.93 -29.30
N TRP A 67 -29.68 31.33 -30.32
CA TRP A 67 -28.87 30.11 -30.21
C TRP A 67 -27.68 30.31 -29.26
N ARG A 68 -26.95 31.42 -29.40
CA ARG A 68 -25.82 31.74 -28.52
C ARG A 68 -26.27 31.92 -27.06
N LYS A 69 -27.38 32.61 -26.83
CA LYS A 69 -27.97 32.76 -25.48
C LYS A 69 -28.37 31.41 -24.88
N LYS A 70 -29.04 30.54 -25.65
CA LYS A 70 -29.45 29.20 -25.20
C LYS A 70 -28.23 28.32 -24.90
N ASN A 71 -27.26 28.30 -25.80
CA ASN A 71 -26.03 27.54 -25.63
C ASN A 71 -25.25 28.02 -24.40
N HIS A 72 -25.12 29.33 -24.18
CA HIS A 72 -24.50 29.88 -22.98
C HIS A 72 -25.22 29.48 -21.69
N LYS A 73 -26.57 29.50 -21.67
CA LYS A 73 -27.36 29.02 -20.54
C LYS A 73 -27.14 27.52 -20.28
N GLU A 74 -27.05 26.72 -21.33
CA GLU A 74 -26.84 25.29 -21.23
C GLU A 74 -25.44 24.95 -20.69
N VAL A 75 -24.42 25.65 -21.16
CA VAL A 75 -23.05 25.55 -20.63
C VAL A 75 -23.02 25.87 -19.13
N GLU A 76 -23.66 26.96 -18.72
CA GLU A 76 -23.70 27.34 -17.30
C GLU A 76 -24.55 26.36 -16.45
N LYS A 77 -25.65 25.82 -17.01
CA LYS A 77 -26.43 24.77 -16.35
C LYS A 77 -25.59 23.53 -16.10
N ARG A 78 -24.88 23.01 -17.12
CA ARG A 78 -23.97 21.85 -16.96
C ARG A 78 -22.91 22.12 -15.90
N ARG A 79 -22.28 23.29 -15.92
CA ARG A 79 -21.29 23.67 -14.90
C ARG A 79 -21.87 23.61 -13.49
N ARG A 80 -23.08 24.16 -13.28
CA ARG A 80 -23.77 24.11 -11.97
C ARG A 80 -24.13 22.70 -11.56
N GLU A 81 -24.54 21.85 -12.49
CA GLU A 81 -24.83 20.43 -12.25
C GLU A 81 -23.56 19.69 -11.79
N THR A 82 -22.43 19.87 -12.49
CA THR A 82 -21.14 19.28 -12.09
C THR A 82 -20.72 19.73 -10.69
N ILE A 83 -20.83 21.03 -10.36
CA ILE A 83 -20.48 21.53 -9.03
C ILE A 83 -21.41 20.92 -7.96
N ASN A 84 -22.71 20.87 -8.22
CA ASN A 84 -23.68 20.34 -7.26
C ASN A 84 -23.48 18.83 -7.04
N GLN A 85 -23.08 18.11 -8.09
CA GLN A 85 -22.75 16.70 -8.00
C GLN A 85 -21.53 16.48 -7.09
N GLY A 86 -20.45 17.25 -7.29
CA GLY A 86 -19.28 17.18 -6.41
C GLY A 86 -19.57 17.54 -4.95
N ILE A 87 -20.48 18.48 -4.68
CA ILE A 87 -20.92 18.79 -3.30
C ILE A 87 -21.68 17.63 -2.67
N LYS A 88 -22.49 16.90 -3.45
CA LYS A 88 -23.23 15.72 -2.94
C LYS A 88 -22.29 14.55 -2.64
N GLU A 89 -21.34 14.27 -3.52
CA GLU A 89 -20.33 13.24 -3.29
C GLU A 89 -19.50 13.55 -2.04
N LEU A 90 -19.13 14.83 -1.85
CA LEU A 90 -18.45 15.25 -0.63
C LEU A 90 -19.32 15.00 0.62
N GLN A 91 -20.63 15.26 0.53
CA GLN A 91 -21.56 15.03 1.63
C GLN A 91 -21.61 13.55 2.05
N GLU A 92 -21.60 12.61 1.11
CA GLU A 92 -21.64 11.16 1.37
C GLU A 92 -20.42 10.65 2.14
N LEU A 93 -19.26 11.28 1.95
CA LEU A 93 -18.02 10.94 2.67
C LEU A 93 -17.97 11.49 4.10
N LEU A 94 -18.87 12.40 4.47
CA LEU A 94 -18.93 12.98 5.80
C LEU A 94 -19.75 12.10 6.75
N PRO A 95 -19.34 12.00 8.03
CA PRO A 95 -20.04 11.21 9.03
C PRO A 95 -21.45 11.72 9.35
N THR A 96 -21.74 13.00 9.09
CA THR A 96 -23.07 13.58 9.21
C THR A 96 -23.52 14.16 7.88
N GLN A 97 -24.75 13.79 7.49
CA GLN A 97 -25.39 14.27 6.27
C GLN A 97 -26.04 15.64 6.53
N ASP A 98 -25.49 16.70 5.95
CA ASP A 98 -26.07 18.05 5.96
C ASP A 98 -26.56 18.46 4.59
N HIS A 99 -27.62 19.26 4.55
CA HIS A 99 -28.18 19.75 3.27
C HIS A 99 -27.72 21.18 2.91
N ASN A 100 -27.00 21.86 3.80
CA ASN A 100 -26.51 23.22 3.55
C ASN A 100 -25.11 23.19 2.93
N LYS A 101 -24.99 23.67 1.68
CA LYS A 101 -23.72 23.70 0.91
C LYS A 101 -22.56 24.34 1.68
N SER A 102 -22.79 25.45 2.39
CA SER A 102 -21.73 26.11 3.15
C SER A 102 -21.29 25.30 4.36
N GLN A 103 -22.20 24.55 4.99
CA GLN A 103 -21.88 23.68 6.12
C GLN A 103 -21.15 22.40 5.67
N ILE A 104 -21.58 21.80 4.56
CA ILE A 104 -20.89 20.64 3.96
C ILE A 104 -19.42 20.98 3.71
N LEU A 105 -19.12 22.14 3.11
CA LEU A 105 -17.75 22.57 2.86
C LEU A 105 -16.94 22.78 4.14
N LYS A 106 -17.52 23.42 5.17
CA LYS A 106 -16.83 23.63 6.45
C LYS A 106 -16.54 22.32 7.17
N ARG A 107 -17.54 21.44 7.27
CA ARG A 107 -17.39 20.12 7.89
C ARG A 107 -16.42 19.23 7.14
N ALA A 108 -16.37 19.32 5.81
CA ALA A 108 -15.37 18.61 5.04
C ALA A 108 -13.94 19.04 5.39
N VAL A 109 -13.68 20.34 5.52
CA VAL A 109 -12.36 20.84 5.93
C VAL A 109 -11.99 20.35 7.34
N GLU A 110 -12.93 20.42 8.28
CA GLU A 110 -12.73 19.92 9.65
C GLU A 110 -12.48 18.41 9.67
N TYR A 111 -13.25 17.65 8.90
CA TYR A 111 -13.14 16.20 8.83
C TYR A 111 -11.82 15.75 8.21
N ILE A 112 -11.35 16.41 7.14
CA ILE A 112 -10.04 16.15 6.54
C ILE A 112 -8.92 16.42 7.55
N LYS A 113 -9.00 17.51 8.32
CA LYS A 113 -8.00 17.80 9.38
C LYS A 113 -8.00 16.71 10.45
N ARG A 114 -9.19 16.31 10.93
CA ARG A 114 -9.32 15.23 11.92
C ARG A 114 -8.82 13.90 11.38
N LEU A 115 -9.10 13.58 10.12
CA LEU A 115 -8.61 12.37 9.48
C LEU A 115 -7.07 12.34 9.46
N LYS A 116 -6.45 13.48 9.12
CA LYS A 116 -4.99 13.60 9.14
C LYS A 116 -4.40 13.45 10.54
N GLU A 117 -4.96 14.12 11.54
CA GLU A 117 -4.54 13.98 12.95
C GLU A 117 -4.72 12.54 13.46
N ASN A 118 -5.80 11.87 13.05
CA ASN A 118 -6.07 10.48 13.39
C ASN A 118 -5.11 9.51 12.68
N GLU A 119 -4.74 9.79 11.43
CA GLU A 119 -3.72 9.04 10.69
C GLU A 119 -2.35 9.16 11.39
N ASP A 120 -1.93 10.37 11.75
CA ASP A 120 -0.70 10.60 12.50
C ASP A 120 -0.71 9.84 13.85
N SER A 121 -1.82 9.93 14.60
CA SER A 121 -1.99 9.20 15.87
C SER A 121 -1.96 7.68 15.70
N ASN A 122 -2.54 7.16 14.62
CA ASN A 122 -2.52 5.73 14.31
C ASN A 122 -1.11 5.25 13.96
N ILE A 123 -0.35 6.06 13.21
CA ILE A 123 1.05 5.76 12.88
C ILE A 123 1.89 5.71 14.16
N GLU A 124 1.73 6.68 15.07
CA GLU A 124 2.42 6.69 16.36
C GLU A 124 2.09 5.47 17.20
N LYS A 125 0.80 5.15 17.35
CA LYS A 125 0.34 3.96 18.09
C LYS A 125 0.90 2.68 17.50
N TRP A 126 0.79 2.50 16.18
CA TRP A 126 1.31 1.31 15.50
C TRP A 126 2.82 1.18 15.66
N THR A 127 3.55 2.30 15.56
CA THR A 127 5.01 2.31 15.73
C THR A 127 5.41 1.87 17.14
N LEU A 128 4.70 2.35 18.15
CA LEU A 128 4.92 1.96 19.55
C LEU A 128 4.60 0.49 19.79
N GLU A 129 3.45 0.01 19.33
CA GLU A 129 3.03 -1.39 19.45
C GLU A 129 4.02 -2.32 18.75
N LYS A 130 4.49 -1.95 17.55
CA LYS A 130 5.52 -2.69 16.83
C LYS A 130 6.82 -2.77 17.62
N LEU A 131 7.31 -1.65 18.13
CA LEU A 131 8.56 -1.62 18.90
C LEU A 131 8.50 -2.52 20.14
N ILE A 132 7.39 -2.47 20.88
CA ILE A 132 7.19 -3.30 22.08
C ILE A 132 7.14 -4.78 21.70
N THR A 133 6.43 -5.12 20.62
CA THR A 133 6.32 -6.49 20.15
C THR A 133 7.67 -7.03 19.67
N ASP A 134 8.42 -6.23 18.90
CA ASP A 134 9.76 -6.58 18.42
C ASP A 134 10.73 -6.80 19.60
N GLN A 135 10.65 -5.97 20.64
CA GLN A 135 11.42 -6.15 21.86
C GLN A 135 11.05 -7.47 22.56
N ALA A 136 9.76 -7.74 22.77
CA ALA A 136 9.29 -8.98 23.40
C ALA A 136 9.71 -10.23 22.61
N VAL A 137 9.62 -10.18 21.27
CA VAL A 137 10.09 -11.26 20.39
C VAL A 137 11.59 -11.49 20.54
N SER A 138 12.39 -10.42 20.58
CA SER A 138 13.84 -10.50 20.80
C SER A 138 14.18 -11.12 22.17
N GLU A 139 13.50 -10.69 23.24
CA GLU A 139 13.68 -11.24 24.58
C GLU A 139 13.32 -12.73 24.65
N LEU A 140 12.20 -13.13 24.03
CA LEU A 140 11.79 -14.53 23.94
C LEU A 140 12.79 -15.36 23.11
N ALA A 141 13.28 -14.84 21.99
CA ALA A 141 14.29 -15.51 21.17
C ALA A 141 15.58 -15.76 21.97
N ASN A 142 16.06 -14.73 22.69
CA ASN A 142 17.24 -14.84 23.55
C ASN A 142 17.04 -15.85 24.69
N SER A 143 15.85 -15.88 25.31
CA SER A 143 15.52 -16.88 26.33
C SER A 143 15.51 -18.30 25.75
N ASN A 144 14.94 -18.47 24.56
CA ASN A 144 14.88 -19.75 23.87
C ASN A 144 16.28 -20.28 23.52
N GLU A 145 17.19 -19.42 23.05
CA GLU A 145 18.58 -19.77 22.78
C GLU A 145 19.32 -20.22 24.04
N LYS A 146 19.15 -19.51 25.16
CA LYS A 146 19.73 -19.90 26.45
C LYS A 146 19.25 -21.27 26.90
N LEU A 147 17.95 -21.52 26.85
CA LEU A 147 17.36 -22.80 27.22
C LEU A 147 17.86 -23.94 26.31
N LYS A 148 18.01 -23.70 25.01
CA LYS A 148 18.60 -24.68 24.08
C LYS A 148 20.05 -24.99 24.44
N ALA A 149 20.85 -23.99 24.79
CA ALA A 149 22.24 -24.18 25.20
C ALA A 149 22.35 -24.98 26.52
N GLU A 150 21.49 -24.69 27.50
CA GLU A 150 21.42 -25.45 28.76
C GLU A 150 20.98 -26.89 28.53
N LEU A 151 19.98 -27.10 27.67
CA LEU A 151 19.53 -28.42 27.27
C LEU A 151 20.66 -29.22 26.62
N GLU A 152 21.40 -28.62 25.69
CA GLU A 152 22.55 -29.27 25.05
C GLU A 152 23.64 -29.62 26.06
N LYS A 153 23.96 -28.71 26.98
CA LYS A 153 24.95 -28.95 28.04
C LYS A 153 24.55 -30.14 28.92
N THR A 154 23.30 -30.17 29.39
CA THR A 154 22.79 -31.25 30.26
C THR A 154 22.75 -32.58 29.52
N TYR A 155 22.40 -32.61 28.22
CA TYR A 155 22.49 -33.82 27.41
C TYR A 155 23.93 -34.33 27.30
N ARG A 156 24.90 -33.46 27.04
CA ARG A 156 26.33 -33.85 26.99
C ARG A 156 26.82 -34.42 28.32
N GLU A 157 26.42 -33.82 29.44
CA GLU A 157 26.75 -34.33 30.78
C GLU A 157 26.13 -35.70 31.02
N ALA A 158 24.84 -35.88 30.70
CA ALA A 158 24.14 -37.15 30.85
C ALA A 158 24.76 -38.27 29.98
N GLU A 159 25.19 -37.94 28.76
CA GLU A 159 25.95 -38.87 27.92
C GLU A 159 27.31 -39.23 28.53
N GLY A 160 28.03 -38.25 29.09
CA GLY A 160 29.29 -38.47 29.79
C GLY A 160 29.14 -39.45 30.94
N TRP A 161 28.14 -39.23 31.80
CA TRP A 161 27.82 -40.13 32.91
C TRP A 161 27.44 -41.53 32.44
N ARG A 162 26.64 -41.64 31.36
CA ARG A 162 26.28 -42.93 30.77
C ARG A 162 27.50 -43.70 30.28
N ARG A 163 28.45 -43.03 29.61
CA ARG A 163 29.69 -43.65 29.14
C ARG A 163 30.56 -44.12 30.32
N ALA A 164 30.72 -43.29 31.33
CA ALA A 164 31.48 -43.64 32.53
C ALA A 164 30.85 -44.84 33.27
N TYR A 165 29.52 -44.85 33.41
CA TYR A 165 28.80 -45.97 34.00
C TYR A 165 29.02 -47.27 33.21
N ASN A 166 28.91 -47.23 31.89
CA ASN A 166 29.14 -48.39 31.03
C ASN A 166 30.58 -48.92 31.16
N SER A 167 31.58 -48.04 31.17
CA SER A 167 32.99 -48.41 31.36
C SER A 167 33.20 -49.15 32.68
N VAL A 168 32.64 -48.63 33.78
CA VAL A 168 32.72 -49.28 35.10
C VAL A 168 31.99 -50.62 35.11
N GLN A 169 30.84 -50.74 34.42
CA GLN A 169 30.14 -52.02 34.29
C GLN A 169 30.97 -53.07 33.55
N GLU A 170 31.68 -52.68 32.48
CA GLU A 170 32.57 -53.58 31.73
C GLU A 170 33.76 -54.05 32.58
N GLU A 171 34.44 -53.14 33.27
CA GLU A 171 35.54 -53.48 34.19
C GLU A 171 35.09 -54.44 35.29
N LEU A 172 33.93 -54.17 35.89
CA LEU A 172 33.35 -54.98 36.95
C LEU A 172 32.95 -56.38 36.43
N ALA A 173 32.46 -56.47 35.19
CA ALA A 173 32.19 -57.75 34.55
C ALA A 173 33.46 -58.57 34.31
N GLU A 174 34.56 -57.93 33.89
CA GLU A 174 35.83 -58.60 33.68
C GLU A 174 36.46 -59.07 35.00
N LEU A 175 36.44 -58.25 36.05
CA LEU A 175 36.88 -58.64 37.40
C LEU A 175 36.10 -59.85 37.93
N LYS A 176 34.77 -59.86 37.77
CA LYS A 176 33.93 -61.00 38.15
C LYS A 176 34.28 -62.29 37.39
N LYS A 177 34.70 -62.16 36.13
CA LYS A 177 35.13 -63.30 35.30
C LYS A 177 36.48 -63.85 35.75
N GLN A 178 37.40 -62.97 36.15
CA GLN A 178 38.70 -63.37 36.71
C GLN A 178 38.56 -64.11 38.04
N LEU A 179 37.66 -63.67 38.92
CA LEU A 179 37.41 -64.33 40.22
C LEU A 179 36.81 -65.74 40.10
N ARG A 180 36.25 -66.10 38.93
CA ARG A 180 35.64 -67.42 38.68
C ARG A 180 36.63 -68.45 38.11
N LYS A 181 37.86 -68.06 37.77
CA LYS A 181 38.94 -68.95 37.33
C LYS A 181 39.83 -69.32 38.51
#